data_AF-A0A0K0D1A3-F1
#
_entry.id   AF-A0A0K0D1A3-F1
#
_cell.length_a   1.000
_cell.length_b   1.000
_cell.length_c   1.000
_cell.angle_alpha   90.00
_cell.angle_beta   90.00
_cell.angle_gamma   90.00
#
_symmetry.space_group_name_H-M   'P 1'
#
loop_
_entity.id
_entity.type
_entity.pdbx_description
1 polymer ?
#
loop_
_entity_poly.entity_id
_entity_poly.type
_entity_poly.pdbx_seq_one_letter_code
_entity_poly.pdbx_strand_id
1 'polypeptide(L)'
;MAVQRVLSDVAELLEQMELAVRDLAAGSSERTKYELRVRSYHNDKRLLDNELEKAIKRLRETADRDELLAYDEAVEMDQQEEQLIANTERLERSSRKLQDAYRMAVETEQIGTEVLGNLSSQRETISRARERMREADIELGRSNRVLNTMIGRVIQNRLLLLVVAVFLMFTLLFLVYKSL
;
A
#
# COMPACT_ATOMS: atom_id res chain seq x y z
N MET A 1 34.61 -14.17 -48.31
CA MET A 1 34.77 -13.90 -49.76
C MET A 1 36.20 -14.12 -50.26
N ALA A 2 37.25 -13.65 -49.57
CA ALA A 2 38.63 -13.85 -50.02
C ALA A 2 39.03 -15.34 -50.14
N VAL A 3 38.66 -16.19 -49.19
CA VAL A 3 39.00 -17.63 -49.19
C VAL A 3 38.35 -18.40 -50.34
N GLN A 4 37.10 -18.08 -50.66
CA GLN A 4 36.34 -18.72 -51.74
C GLN A 4 36.89 -18.34 -53.12
N ARG A 5 37.41 -17.11 -53.25
CA ARG A 5 38.12 -16.63 -54.44
C ARG A 5 39.48 -17.31 -54.60
N VAL A 6 40.22 -17.52 -53.51
CA VAL A 6 41.49 -18.27 -53.55
C VAL A 6 41.25 -19.73 -53.93
N LEU A 7 40.15 -20.34 -53.48
CA LEU A 7 39.78 -21.71 -53.86
C LEU A 7 39.36 -21.84 -55.34
N SER A 8 38.78 -20.78 -55.94
CA SER A 8 38.53 -20.73 -57.38
C SER A 8 39.83 -20.58 -58.18
N ASP A 9 40.74 -19.71 -57.74
CA ASP A 9 42.03 -19.48 -58.41
C ASP A 9 42.90 -20.76 -58.37
N VAL A 10 42.86 -21.50 -57.25
CA VAL A 10 43.50 -22.84 -57.13
C VAL A 10 42.84 -23.88 -58.05
N ALA A 11 41.54 -23.74 -58.37
CA ALA A 11 40.88 -24.58 -59.37
C ALA A 11 41.48 -24.38 -60.76
N GLU A 12 41.56 -23.11 -61.18
CA GLU A 12 42.09 -22.73 -62.49
C GLU A 12 43.55 -23.15 -62.63
N LEU A 13 44.34 -23.02 -61.57
CA LEU A 13 45.74 -23.44 -61.55
C LEU A 13 45.90 -24.97 -61.64
N LEU A 14 45.04 -25.73 -60.95
CA LEU A 14 45.04 -27.20 -61.02
C LEU A 14 44.64 -27.70 -62.41
N GLU A 15 43.67 -27.03 -63.04
CA GLU A 15 43.24 -27.32 -64.42
C GLU A 15 44.36 -27.04 -65.44
N GLN A 16 45.10 -25.94 -65.26
CA GLN A 16 46.30 -25.64 -66.06
C GLN A 16 47.43 -26.66 -65.86
N MET A 17 47.63 -27.14 -64.63
CA MET A 17 48.61 -28.20 -64.34
C MET A 17 48.20 -29.54 -64.96
N GLU A 18 46.91 -29.86 -65.00
CA GLU A 18 46.41 -31.06 -65.67
C GLU A 18 46.63 -31.01 -67.19
N LEU A 19 46.40 -29.85 -67.82
CA LEU A 19 46.69 -29.60 -69.23
C LEU A 19 48.19 -29.75 -69.54
N ALA A 20 49.07 -29.17 -68.71
CA ALA A 20 50.51 -29.30 -68.86
C ALA A 20 51.01 -30.74 -68.66
N VAL A 21 50.38 -31.51 -67.76
CA VAL A 21 50.67 -32.95 -67.56
C VAL A 21 50.20 -33.80 -68.75
N ARG A 22 49.15 -33.37 -69.47
CA ARG A 22 48.66 -34.05 -70.68
C ARG A 22 49.56 -33.87 -71.90
N ASP A 23 50.25 -32.74 -72.01
CA ASP A 23 51.19 -32.43 -73.11
C ASP A 23 52.51 -33.24 -73.05
N LEU A 24 52.81 -33.88 -71.91
CA LEU A 24 53.96 -34.77 -71.74
C LEU A 24 53.75 -36.12 -72.46
N ALA A 25 54.79 -36.62 -73.14
CA ALA A 25 54.75 -37.83 -73.95
C ALA A 25 54.16 -39.04 -73.20
N ALA A 26 53.25 -39.78 -73.87
CA ALA A 26 52.52 -40.89 -73.28
C ALA A 26 53.48 -42.01 -72.81
N GLY A 27 53.47 -42.31 -71.50
CA GLY A 27 54.22 -43.43 -70.91
C GLY A 27 55.48 -43.09 -70.10
N SER A 28 55.82 -41.81 -69.89
CA SER A 28 56.98 -41.44 -69.06
C SER A 28 56.70 -41.62 -67.55
N SER A 29 57.69 -42.11 -66.79
CA SER A 29 57.62 -42.22 -65.33
C SER A 29 57.36 -40.86 -64.65
N GLU A 30 57.63 -39.75 -65.32
CA GLU A 30 57.40 -38.39 -64.82
C GLU A 30 55.93 -38.00 -64.92
N ARG A 31 55.23 -38.36 -66.00
CA ARG A 31 53.78 -38.12 -66.17
C ARG A 31 52.98 -38.77 -65.05
N THR A 32 53.25 -40.04 -64.75
CA THR A 32 52.56 -40.77 -63.68
C THR A 32 52.77 -40.13 -62.30
N LYS A 33 53.96 -39.56 -62.03
CA LYS A 33 54.24 -38.86 -60.77
C LYS A 33 53.47 -37.54 -60.64
N TYR A 34 53.42 -36.75 -61.71
CA TYR A 34 52.70 -35.46 -61.69
C TYR A 34 51.18 -35.65 -61.70
N GLU A 35 50.67 -36.66 -62.40
CA GLU A 35 49.24 -37.02 -62.43
C GLU A 35 48.75 -37.47 -61.04
N LEU A 36 49.54 -38.26 -60.31
CA LEU A 36 49.24 -38.63 -58.92
C LEU A 36 49.18 -37.40 -58.00
N ARG A 37 50.05 -36.41 -58.24
CA ARG A 37 50.17 -35.20 -57.41
C ARG A 37 49.04 -34.22 -57.67
N VAL A 38 48.65 -34.01 -58.94
CA VAL A 38 47.44 -33.26 -59.32
C VAL A 38 46.19 -33.89 -58.72
N ARG A 39 46.08 -35.23 -58.77
CA ARG A 39 44.96 -35.95 -58.15
C ARG A 39 44.93 -35.81 -56.62
N SER A 40 46.08 -35.79 -55.95
CA SER A 40 46.18 -35.52 -54.51
C SER A 40 45.67 -34.12 -54.18
N TYR A 41 46.11 -33.10 -54.93
CA TYR A 41 45.68 -31.73 -54.70
C TYR A 41 44.19 -31.51 -54.98
N HIS A 42 43.59 -32.22 -55.94
CA HIS A 42 42.14 -32.24 -56.12
C HIS A 42 41.40 -32.80 -54.90
N ASN A 43 41.92 -33.87 -54.29
CA ASN A 43 41.34 -34.45 -53.08
C ASN A 43 41.46 -33.50 -51.89
N ASP A 44 42.61 -32.85 -51.72
CA ASP A 44 42.85 -31.88 -50.65
C ASP A 44 41.93 -30.66 -50.81
N LYS A 45 41.80 -30.13 -52.03
CA LYS A 45 40.85 -29.04 -52.33
C LYS A 45 39.41 -29.43 -51.95
N ARG A 46 38.98 -30.64 -52.33
CA ARG A 46 37.63 -31.12 -52.00
C ARG A 46 37.41 -31.20 -50.48
N LEU A 47 38.43 -31.59 -49.72
CA LEU A 47 38.36 -31.59 -48.25
C LEU A 47 38.25 -30.16 -47.71
N LEU A 48 39.06 -29.23 -48.21
CA LEU A 48 39.01 -27.82 -47.81
C LEU A 48 37.65 -27.17 -48.12
N ASP A 49 37.04 -27.45 -49.27
CA ASP A 49 35.70 -26.95 -49.61
C ASP A 49 34.63 -27.47 -48.62
N ASN A 50 34.68 -28.76 -48.28
CA ASN A 50 33.76 -29.36 -47.31
C ASN A 50 33.96 -28.79 -45.88
N GLU A 51 35.19 -28.49 -45.50
CA GLU A 51 35.50 -27.86 -44.21
C GLU A 51 35.03 -26.39 -44.16
N LEU A 52 35.22 -25.64 -45.25
CA LEU A 52 34.74 -24.28 -45.38
C LEU A 52 33.20 -24.22 -45.28
N GLU A 53 32.50 -25.10 -46.00
CA GLU A 53 31.04 -25.15 -45.98
C GLU A 53 30.50 -25.48 -44.58
N LYS A 54 31.13 -26.45 -43.88
CA LYS A 54 30.81 -26.75 -42.48
C LYS A 54 31.09 -25.58 -41.55
N ALA A 55 32.19 -24.86 -41.74
CA ALA A 55 32.54 -23.70 -40.93
C ALA A 55 31.54 -22.55 -41.13
N ILE A 56 31.12 -22.29 -42.37
CA ILE A 56 30.09 -21.30 -42.70
C ILE A 56 28.77 -21.65 -42.03
N LYS A 57 28.36 -22.92 -42.09
CA LYS A 57 27.11 -23.39 -41.48
C LYS A 57 27.10 -23.20 -39.96
N ARG A 58 28.20 -23.55 -39.29
CA ARG A 58 28.39 -23.34 -37.84
C ARG A 58 28.36 -21.87 -37.47
N LEU A 59 29.00 -21.01 -38.27
CA LEU A 59 29.02 -19.57 -38.02
C LEU A 59 27.60 -18.99 -38.11
N ARG A 60 26.82 -19.43 -39.10
CA ARG A 60 25.43 -19.02 -39.29
C ARG A 60 24.54 -19.48 -38.15
N GLU A 61 24.63 -20.74 -37.74
CA GLU A 61 23.88 -21.26 -36.59
C GLU A 61 24.24 -20.52 -35.30
N THR A 62 25.51 -20.14 -35.13
CA THR A 62 25.95 -19.35 -33.98
C THR A 62 25.39 -17.94 -34.02
N ALA A 63 25.40 -17.29 -35.19
CA ALA A 63 24.83 -15.95 -35.37
C ALA A 63 23.31 -15.92 -35.14
N ASP A 64 22.58 -16.89 -35.70
CA ASP A 64 21.13 -17.01 -35.52
C ASP A 64 20.77 -17.25 -34.04
N ARG A 65 21.60 -18.04 -33.32
CA ARG A 65 21.43 -18.27 -31.89
C ARG A 65 21.73 -17.02 -31.05
N ASP A 66 22.78 -16.28 -31.41
CA ASP A 66 23.17 -15.05 -30.72
C ASP A 66 22.08 -13.96 -30.88
N GLU A 67 21.47 -13.87 -32.07
CA GLU A 67 20.34 -12.97 -32.33
C GLU A 67 19.10 -13.34 -31.51
N LEU A 68 18.78 -14.64 -31.40
CA LEU A 68 17.68 -15.12 -30.57
C LEU A 68 17.91 -14.85 -29.07
N LEU A 69 19.14 -15.04 -28.58
CA LEU A 69 19.49 -14.76 -27.18
C LEU A 69 19.46 -13.26 -26.88
N ALA A 70 19.94 -12.42 -27.80
CA ALA A 70 19.91 -10.97 -27.65
C ALA A 70 18.46 -10.43 -27.61
N TYR A 71 17.54 -11.04 -28.36
CA TYR A 71 16.12 -10.69 -28.30
C TYR A 71 15.49 -11.09 -26.96
N ASP A 72 15.75 -12.29 -26.47
CA ASP A 72 15.22 -12.79 -25.20
C ASP A 72 15.71 -11.93 -24.01
N GLU A 73 17.01 -11.58 -23.99
CA GLU A 73 17.60 -10.70 -22.97
C GLU A 73 16.99 -9.30 -23.00
N ALA A 74 16.71 -8.74 -24.19
CA ALA A 74 16.05 -7.45 -24.31
C ALA A 74 14.60 -7.48 -23.78
N VAL A 75 13.86 -8.57 -24.02
CA VAL A 75 12.50 -8.74 -23.50
C VAL A 75 12.49 -8.93 -21.98
N GLU A 76 13.42 -9.70 -21.43
CA GLU A 76 13.55 -9.85 -19.97
C GLU A 76 13.90 -8.53 -19.28
N MET A 77 14.79 -7.72 -19.88
CA MET A 77 15.13 -6.39 -19.37
C MET A 77 13.92 -5.45 -19.36
N ASP A 78 13.16 -5.40 -20.45
CA ASP A 78 11.96 -4.57 -20.56
C ASP A 78 10.91 -4.98 -19.51
N GLN A 79 10.69 -6.28 -19.32
CA GLN A 79 9.79 -6.79 -18.27
C GLN A 79 10.28 -6.43 -16.85
N GLN A 80 11.59 -6.45 -16.59
CA GLN A 80 12.13 -6.02 -15.31
C GLN A 80 11.94 -4.52 -15.08
N GLU A 81 12.16 -3.68 -16.09
CA GLU A 81 11.91 -2.24 -15.99
C GLU A 81 10.43 -1.93 -15.73
N GLU A 82 9.51 -2.58 -16.45
CA GLU A 82 8.07 -2.44 -16.20
C GLU A 82 7.70 -2.85 -14.77
N GLN A 83 8.27 -3.94 -14.25
CA GLN A 83 8.04 -4.37 -12.87
C GLN A 83 8.60 -3.38 -11.84
N LEU A 84 9.77 -2.77 -12.10
CA LEU A 84 10.36 -1.76 -11.23
C LEU A 84 9.52 -0.47 -11.22
N ILE A 85 9.02 -0.03 -12.37
CA ILE A 85 8.11 1.11 -12.49
C ILE A 85 6.82 0.82 -11.71
N ALA A 86 6.22 -0.35 -11.91
CA ALA A 86 4.99 -0.74 -11.21
C ALA A 86 5.18 -0.81 -9.69
N ASN A 87 6.32 -1.31 -9.22
CA ASN A 87 6.66 -1.32 -7.79
C ASN A 87 6.87 0.10 -7.25
N THR A 88 7.55 0.97 -7.99
CA THR A 88 7.77 2.37 -7.61
C THR A 88 6.45 3.12 -7.51
N GLU A 89 5.53 2.92 -8.46
CA GLU A 89 4.21 3.54 -8.42
C GLU A 89 3.37 3.04 -7.22
N ARG A 90 3.42 1.73 -6.93
CA ARG A 90 2.76 1.17 -5.74
C ARG A 90 3.33 1.77 -4.45
N LEU A 91 4.64 1.92 -4.36
CA LEU A 91 5.31 2.53 -3.22
C LEU A 91 4.89 3.99 -3.05
N GLU A 92 4.88 4.77 -4.13
CA GLU A 92 4.45 6.18 -4.10
C GLU A 92 2.99 6.30 -3.64
N ARG A 93 2.08 5.49 -4.19
CA ARG A 93 0.68 5.44 -3.75
C ARG A 93 0.56 5.06 -2.27
N SER A 94 1.33 4.08 -1.81
CA SER A 94 1.30 3.69 -0.40
C SER A 94 1.85 4.79 0.51
N SER A 95 2.89 5.49 0.07
CA SER A 95 3.47 6.63 0.79
C SER A 95 2.45 7.76 0.92
N ARG A 96 1.76 8.12 -0.16
CA ARG A 96 0.67 9.12 -0.14
C ARG A 96 -0.45 8.71 0.82
N LYS A 97 -0.90 7.45 0.77
CA LYS A 97 -1.91 6.92 1.70
C LYS A 97 -1.45 6.99 3.16
N LEU A 98 -0.18 6.69 3.44
CA LEU A 98 0.38 6.80 4.79
C LEU A 98 0.43 8.26 5.26
N GLN A 99 0.80 9.19 4.39
CA GLN A 99 0.80 10.61 4.70
C GLN A 99 -0.62 11.13 4.99
N ASP A 100 -1.60 10.72 4.20
CA ASP A 100 -3.01 11.07 4.41
C ASP A 100 -3.54 10.46 5.71
N ALA A 101 -3.22 9.19 5.99
CA ALA A 101 -3.59 8.53 7.24
C ALA A 101 -2.95 9.19 8.46
N TYR A 102 -1.68 9.60 8.36
CA TYR A 102 -0.99 10.35 9.41
C TYR A 102 -1.67 11.68 9.67
N ARG A 103 -1.98 12.44 8.62
CA ARG A 103 -2.71 13.70 8.74
C ARG A 103 -4.07 13.50 9.40
N MET A 104 -4.84 12.50 8.97
CA MET A 104 -6.14 12.16 9.54
C MET A 104 -6.03 11.75 11.02
N ALA A 105 -4.98 11.02 11.39
CA ALA A 105 -4.72 10.64 12.78
C ALA A 105 -4.44 11.87 13.64
N VAL A 106 -3.63 12.82 13.16
CA VAL A 106 -3.34 14.08 13.86
C VAL A 106 -4.61 14.94 14.00
N GLU A 107 -5.42 15.08 12.95
CA GLU A 107 -6.70 15.78 13.02
C GLU A 107 -7.64 15.12 14.04
N THR A 108 -7.66 13.78 14.09
CA THR A 108 -8.45 13.01 15.05
C THR A 108 -7.95 13.19 16.49
N GLU A 109 -6.64 13.26 16.70
CA GLU A 109 -6.03 13.53 18.02
C GLU A 109 -6.41 14.93 18.55
N GLN A 110 -6.42 15.93 17.66
CA GLN A 110 -6.85 17.29 18.01
C GLN A 110 -8.32 17.32 18.43
N ILE A 111 -9.20 16.68 17.66
CA ILE A 111 -10.63 16.54 18.00
C ILE A 111 -10.78 15.78 19.31
N GLY A 112 -10.04 14.69 19.51
CA GLY A 112 -10.05 13.91 20.74
C GLY A 112 -9.67 14.74 21.96
N THR A 113 -8.65 15.60 21.83
CA THR A 113 -8.21 16.53 22.87
C THR A 113 -9.30 17.55 23.22
N GLU A 114 -9.95 18.12 22.20
CA GLU A 114 -11.08 19.04 22.40
C GLU A 114 -12.26 18.35 23.10
N VAL A 115 -12.61 17.13 22.67
CA VAL A 115 -13.67 16.33 23.28
C VAL A 115 -13.37 16.04 24.75
N LEU A 116 -12.13 15.67 25.09
CA LEU A 116 -11.71 15.47 26.48
C LEU A 116 -11.81 16.77 27.31
N GLY A 117 -11.44 17.91 26.73
CA GLY A 117 -11.63 19.22 27.34
C GLY A 117 -13.10 19.52 27.63
N ASN A 118 -13.97 19.30 26.65
CA ASN A 118 -15.42 19.47 26.78
C ASN A 118 -16.02 18.54 27.83
N LEU A 119 -15.63 17.26 27.87
CA LEU A 119 -16.07 16.30 28.89
C LEU A 119 -15.64 16.72 30.30
N SER A 120 -14.43 17.27 30.45
CA SER A 120 -13.94 17.80 31.73
C SER A 120 -14.81 18.97 32.21
N SER A 121 -15.11 19.92 31.31
CA SER A 121 -16.01 21.05 31.60
C SER A 121 -17.45 20.60 31.91
N GLN A 122 -17.97 19.60 31.18
CA GLN A 122 -19.27 18.99 31.46
C GLN A 122 -19.30 18.33 32.84
N ARG A 123 -18.25 17.58 33.20
CA ARG A 123 -18.11 16.97 34.52
C ARG A 123 -18.15 18.02 35.62
N GLU A 124 -17.44 19.14 35.45
CA GLU A 124 -17.45 20.24 36.41
C GLU A 124 -18.85 20.87 36.53
N THR A 125 -19.54 21.06 35.40
CA THR A 125 -20.90 21.58 35.35
C THR A 125 -21.88 20.67 36.08
N ILE A 126 -21.81 19.35 35.87
CA ILE A 126 -22.61 18.36 36.60
C ILE A 126 -22.28 18.39 38.09
N SER A 127 -21.00 18.51 38.45
CA SER A 127 -20.57 18.62 39.85
C SER A 127 -21.17 19.84 40.53
N ARG A 128 -21.14 21.00 39.87
CA ARG A 128 -21.77 22.24 40.37
C ARG A 128 -23.29 22.10 40.49
N ALA A 129 -23.94 21.48 39.50
CA ALA A 129 -25.38 21.25 39.53
C ALA A 129 -25.78 20.32 40.70
N ARG A 130 -25.00 19.27 40.95
CA ARG A 130 -25.20 18.37 42.11
C ARG A 130 -25.03 19.10 43.44
N GLU A 131 -24.02 19.97 43.56
CA GLU A 131 -23.82 20.73 44.80
C GLU A 131 -24.98 21.70 45.05
N ARG A 132 -25.44 22.43 44.02
CA ARG A 132 -26.63 23.30 44.11
C ARG A 132 -27.89 22.52 44.49
N MET A 133 -28.07 21.32 43.94
CA MET A 133 -29.20 20.47 44.29
C MET A 133 -29.14 20.06 45.77
N ARG A 134 -27.96 19.68 46.26
CA ARG A 134 -27.75 19.33 47.67
C ARG A 134 -28.02 20.52 48.59
N GLU A 135 -27.58 21.72 48.20
CA GLU A 135 -27.86 22.95 48.94
C GLU A 135 -29.37 23.26 48.96
N ALA A 136 -30.04 23.14 47.82
CA ALA A 136 -31.50 23.30 47.72
C ALA A 136 -32.25 22.28 48.60
N ASP A 137 -31.81 21.02 48.67
CA ASP A 137 -32.40 20.01 49.57
C ASP A 137 -32.27 20.42 51.06
N ILE A 138 -31.13 21.00 51.44
CA ILE A 138 -30.92 21.52 52.80
C ILE A 138 -31.85 22.72 53.07
N GLU A 139 -31.97 23.65 52.13
CA GLU A 139 -32.88 24.80 52.24
C GLU A 139 -34.35 24.41 52.30
N LEU A 140 -34.77 23.40 51.51
CA LEU A 140 -36.10 22.82 51.57
C LEU A 140 -36.36 22.16 52.92
N GLY A 141 -35.37 21.46 53.49
CA GLY A 141 -35.45 20.91 54.85
C GLY A 141 -35.67 21.99 55.92
N ARG A 142 -34.94 23.12 55.82
CA ARG A 142 -35.12 24.28 56.72
C ARG A 142 -36.49 24.93 56.54
N SER A 143 -36.91 25.11 55.29
CA SER A 143 -38.21 25.70 54.95
C SER A 143 -39.36 24.85 55.49
N ASN A 144 -39.30 23.53 55.35
CA ASN A 144 -40.28 22.61 55.94
C ASN A 144 -40.34 22.73 57.47
N ARG A 145 -39.20 22.86 58.15
CA ARG A 145 -39.17 23.08 59.60
C ARG A 145 -39.85 24.40 59.96
N VAL A 146 -39.55 25.48 59.26
CA VAL A 146 -40.18 26.79 59.51
C VAL A 146 -41.68 26.74 59.25
N LEU A 147 -42.12 26.15 58.13
CA LEU A 147 -43.53 25.98 57.81
C LEU A 147 -44.27 25.20 58.90
N ASN A 148 -43.70 24.09 59.38
CA ASN A 148 -44.29 23.31 60.48
C ASN A 148 -44.43 24.14 61.77
N THR A 149 -43.45 24.99 62.09
CA THR A 149 -43.57 25.89 63.25
C THR A 149 -44.66 26.94 63.07
N MET A 150 -44.83 27.49 61.86
CA MET A 150 -45.91 28.43 61.56
C MET A 150 -47.28 27.75 61.66
N ILE A 151 -47.43 26.55 61.10
CA ILE A 151 -48.67 25.76 61.18
C ILE A 151 -49.05 25.51 62.64
N GLY A 152 -48.09 25.09 63.48
CA GLY A 152 -48.32 24.90 64.91
C GLY A 152 -48.81 26.17 65.62
N ARG A 153 -48.18 27.33 65.36
CA ARG A 153 -48.60 28.62 65.92
C ARG A 153 -50.01 29.03 65.46
N VAL A 154 -50.37 28.79 64.20
CA VAL A 154 -51.72 29.08 63.69
C VAL A 154 -52.77 28.24 64.40
N ILE A 155 -52.50 26.95 64.61
CA ILE A 155 -53.41 26.05 65.35
C ILE A 155 -53.58 26.52 66.80
N GLN A 156 -52.49 26.86 67.48
CA GLN A 156 -52.53 27.40 68.86
C GLN A 156 -53.36 28.69 68.93
N ASN A 157 -53.13 29.64 68.03
CA ASN A 157 -53.89 30.89 68.00
C ASN A 157 -55.38 30.66 67.75
N ARG A 158 -55.74 29.75 66.84
CA ARG A 158 -57.15 29.36 66.60
C ARG A 158 -57.80 28.73 67.83
N LEU A 159 -57.09 27.83 68.53
CA LEU A 159 -57.58 27.21 69.75
C LEU A 159 -57.81 28.25 70.86
N LEU A 160 -56.86 29.17 71.06
CA LEU A 160 -56.96 30.25 72.03
C LEU A 160 -58.19 31.12 71.76
N LEU A 161 -58.41 31.51 70.49
CA LEU A 161 -59.57 32.30 70.08
C LEU A 161 -60.88 31.58 70.42
N LEU A 162 -60.98 30.27 70.13
CA LEU A 162 -62.16 29.47 70.46
C LEU A 162 -62.41 29.42 71.98
N VAL A 163 -61.38 29.20 72.79
CA VAL A 163 -61.48 29.17 74.25
C VAL A 163 -61.99 30.51 74.80
N VAL A 164 -61.45 31.64 74.30
CA VAL A 164 -61.89 32.98 74.71
C VAL A 164 -63.35 33.22 74.29
N ALA A 165 -63.76 32.82 73.08
CA ALA A 165 -65.14 32.96 72.62
C ALA A 165 -66.13 32.18 73.50
N VAL A 166 -65.79 30.94 73.87
CA VAL A 166 -66.62 30.10 74.77
C VAL A 166 -66.70 30.72 76.16
N PHE A 167 -65.58 31.20 76.70
CA PHE A 167 -65.55 31.86 78.01
C PHE A 167 -66.45 33.10 78.02
N LEU A 168 -66.36 33.95 76.99
CA LEU A 168 -67.23 35.12 76.85
C LEU A 168 -68.71 34.71 76.77
N MET A 169 -69.04 33.69 75.98
CA MET A 169 -70.41 33.17 75.89
C MET A 169 -70.93 32.69 77.27
N PHE A 170 -70.11 31.97 78.03
CA PHE A 170 -70.47 31.49 79.37
C PHE A 170 -70.71 32.65 80.34
N THR A 171 -69.84 33.67 80.33
CA THR A 171 -70.03 34.86 81.19
C THR A 171 -71.29 35.63 80.86
N LEU A 172 -71.65 35.76 79.57
CA LEU A 172 -72.89 36.39 79.14
C LEU A 172 -74.12 35.59 79.63
N LEU A 173 -74.11 34.27 79.46
CA LEU A 173 -75.20 33.40 79.93
C LEU A 173 -75.38 33.49 81.45
N PHE A 174 -74.28 33.48 82.20
CA PHE A 174 -74.31 33.62 83.66
C PHE A 174 -74.90 34.96 84.11
N LEU A 175 -74.51 36.07 83.45
CA LEU A 175 -75.08 37.38 83.75
C LEU A 175 -76.57 37.46 83.48
N VAL A 176 -77.02 36.91 82.34
CA VAL A 176 -78.45 36.86 82.01
C VAL A 176 -79.22 36.04 83.03
N TYR A 177 -78.72 34.86 83.41
CA TYR A 177 -79.35 34.03 84.44
C TYR A 177 -79.44 34.73 85.79
N LYS A 178 -78.44 35.52 86.18
CA LYS A 178 -78.45 36.29 87.44
C LYS A 178 -79.32 37.56 87.38
N SER A 179 -79.58 38.06 86.17
CA SER A 179 -80.39 39.26 85.92
C SER A 179 -81.87 38.92 85.79
N LEU A 180 -82.20 37.69 85.42
CA LEU A 180 -83.56 37.14 85.38
C LEU A 180 -84.00 36.71 86.79
#